data_AF-A0A8I2JYG0-F1
#
_entry.id   AF-A0A8I2JYG0-F1
#
_cell.length_a   1.000
_cell.length_b   1.000
_cell.length_c   1.000
_cell.angle_alpha   90.00
_cell.angle_beta   90.00
_cell.angle_gamma   90.00
#
_symmetry.space_group_name_H-M   'P 1'
#
loop_
_entity.id
_entity.type
_entity.pdbx_description
1 polymer ?
#
loop_
_entity_poly.entity_id
_entity_poly.type
_entity_poly.pdbx_seq_one_letter_code
_entity_poly.pdbx_strand_id
1 'polypeptide(L)' 'MLKQLKEQGTPIPTNDIWIAASAMENGAAIATRDEHFSEIKGIIIID' A
#
# COMPACT_ATOMS: atom_id res chain seq x y z
N MET A 1 7.50 -4.10 3.67
CA MET A 1 6.31 -4.27 2.83
C MET A 1 5.98 -5.74 2.54
N LEU A 2 6.60 -6.42 1.56
CA LEU A 2 6.21 -7.81 1.19
C LEU A 2 6.24 -8.83 2.33
N LYS A 3 7.26 -8.79 3.19
CA LYS A 3 7.35 -9.67 4.37
C LYS A 3 6.17 -9.45 5.33
N GLN A 4 5.81 -8.18 5.55
CA GLN A 4 4.74 -7.77 6.43
C GLN A 4 3.36 -8.17 5.88
N LEU A 5 3.14 -7.99 4.58
CA LEU A 5 1.92 -8.44 3.90
C LEU A 5 1.78 -9.97 3.93
N LYS A 6 2.87 -10.71 3.75
CA LYS A 6 2.89 -12.17 3.91
C LYS A 6 2.58 -12.61 5.34
N GLU A 7 3.07 -11.88 6.34
CA GLU A 7 2.81 -12.17 7.76
C GLU A 7 1.37 -11.83 8.17
N GLN A 8 0.73 -10.84 7.54
CA GLN A 8 -0.68 -10.48 7.78
C GLN A 8 -1.67 -11.47 7.16
N GLY A 9 -1.24 -12.27 6.18
CA GLY A 9 -2.11 -13.24 5.51
C GLY A 9 -3.14 -12.62 4.56
N THR A 10 -3.08 -11.30 4.34
CA THR A 10 -3.96 -10.57 3.42
C THR A 10 -3.33 -10.56 2.03
N PRO A 11 -3.91 -11.25 1.02
CA PRO A 11 -3.41 -11.17 -0.35
C PRO A 11 -3.74 -9.79 -0.91
N ILE A 12 -2.71 -8.97 -1.11
CA ILE A 12 -2.84 -7.68 -1.81
C ILE A 12 -2.48 -7.88 -3.30
N PRO A 13 -3.25 -7.33 -4.24
CA PRO A 13 -2.92 -7.34 -5.65
C PRO A 13 -1.50 -6.84 -5.93
N THR A 14 -0.80 -7.47 -6.88
CA THR A 14 0.57 -7.08 -7.25
C THR A 14 0.67 -5.61 -7.66
N ASN A 15 -0.35 -5.06 -8.30
CA ASN A 15 -0.37 -3.65 -8.71
C ASN A 15 -0.37 -2.69 -7.51
N ASP A 16 -1.17 -2.97 -6.49
CA ASP A 16 -1.28 -2.12 -5.30
C ASP A 16 0.04 -2.08 -4.54
N ILE A 17 0.78 -3.19 -4.57
CA ILE A 17 2.13 -3.25 -4.02
C ILE A 17 3.07 -2.28 -4.74
N TRP A 18 3.06 -2.25 -6.08
CA TRP A 18 3.91 -1.36 -6.86
C TRP A 18 3.52 0.11 -6.69
N ILE A 19 2.22 0.41 -6.65
CA ILE A 19 1.72 1.77 -6.43
C ILE A 19 2.14 2.27 -5.06
N ALA A 20 1.92 1.48 -4.00
CA ALA A 20 2.32 1.87 -2.66
C ALA A 20 3.83 1.99 -2.50
N ALA A 21 4.62 1.08 -3.07
CA ALA A 21 6.08 1.18 -3.04
C ALA A 21 6.59 2.47 -3.71
N SER A 22 6.02 2.83 -4.86
CA SER A 22 6.38 4.06 -5.58
C SER A 22 5.98 5.31 -4.80
N ALA A 23 4.81 5.33 -4.18
CA ALA A 23 4.36 6.44 -3.34
C ALA A 23 5.27 6.62 -2.11
N MET A 24 5.65 5.52 -1.45
CA MET A 24 6.58 5.54 -0.31
C MET A 24 7.95 6.10 -0.70
N GLU A 25 8.50 5.66 -1.83
CA GLU A 25 9.82 6.11 -2.32
C GLU A 25 9.85 7.62 -2.58
N ASN A 26 8.74 8.18 -3.07
CA ASN A 26 8.64 9.59 -3.41
C ASN A 26 8.04 10.46 -2.29
N GLY A 27 7.67 9.86 -1.15
CA GLY A 27 6.95 10.56 -0.07
C GLY A 27 5.59 11.12 -0.51
N ALA A 28 4.98 10.52 -1.53
CA ALA A 28 3.71 10.95 -2.10
C ALA A 28 2.52 10.34 -1.34
N ALA A 29 1.40 11.05 -1.35
CA ALA A 29 0.13 10.53 -0.87
C ALA A 29 -0.61 9.78 -1.97
N ILE A 30 -1.39 8.76 -1.58
CA ILE A 30 -2.25 7.98 -2.46
C ILE A 30 -3.69 8.44 -2.27
N ALA A 31 -4.30 8.97 -3.34
CA ALA A 31 -5.73 9.23 -3.40
C ALA A 31 -6.43 7.98 -3.96
N THR A 32 -7.21 7.29 -3.12
CA THR A 32 -7.86 6.04 -3.54
C THR A 32 -9.14 5.79 -2.73
N ARG A 33 -10.07 5.04 -3.32
CA ARG A 33 -11.24 4.47 -2.63
C ARG A 33 -11.06 2.98 -2.35
N ASP A 34 -9.92 2.42 -2.76
CA ASP A 34 -9.61 1.03 -2.58
C ASP A 34 -9.07 0.80 -1.16
N GLU A 35 -9.79 -0.02 -0.40
CA GLU A 35 -9.46 -0.37 0.98
C GLU A 35 -8.17 -1.19 1.11
N HIS A 36 -7.68 -1.83 0.05
CA HIS A 36 -6.43 -2.60 0.09
C HIS A 36 -5.23 -1.76 0.56
N PHE A 37 -5.20 -0.47 0.21
CA PHE A 37 -4.12 0.42 0.63
C PHE A 37 -4.13 0.69 2.13
N SER A 38 -5.29 0.62 2.80
CA SER A 38 -5.37 0.82 4.26
C SER A 38 -4.62 -0.27 5.05
N GLU A 39 -4.42 -1.45 4.47
CA GLU A 39 -3.65 -2.56 5.06
C GLU A 39 -2.14 -2.37 4.94
N ILE A 40 -1.68 -1.44 4.08
CA ILE A 40 -0.26 -1.19 3.82
C ILE A 40 0.26 -0.14 4.81
N LYS A 41 1.14 -0.56 5.72
CA LYS A 41 1.75 0.36 6.69
C LYS A 41 2.79 1.28 6.03
N GLY A 42 2.77 2.56 6.41
CA GLY A 42 3.80 3.53 6.03
C GLY A 42 3.53 4.31 4.75
N ILE A 43 2.33 4.20 4.18
CA ILE A 43 1.84 5.11 3.13
C ILE A 43 0.92 6.18 3.72
N ILE A 44 0.80 7.29 3.00
CA ILE A 44 -0.12 8.39 3.31
C ILE A 44 -1.32 8.26 2.38
N ILE A 45 -2.53 8.24 2.93
CA ILE A 45 -3.77 8.18 2.15
C ILE A 45 -4.51 9.51 2.31
N ILE A 46 -5.05 10.02 1.20
CA ILE A 46 -5.88 11.23 1.15
C ILE A 46 -7.22 10.91 0.47
N ASP A 47 -8.26 11.60 0.89
CA ASP A 47 -9.60 11.57 0.28
C ASP A 47 -9.70 12.43 -0.99
#